data_AF-A0A496AU03-F1
#
_entry.id   AF-A0A496AU03-F1
#
_cell.length_a   1.000
_cell.length_b   1.000
_cell.length_c   1.000
_cell.angle_alpha   90.00
_cell.angle_beta   90.00
_cell.angle_gamma   90.00
#
_symmetry.space_group_name_H-M   'P 1'
#
loop_
_entity.id
_entity.type
_entity.pdbx_description
1 polymer ?
#
loop_
_entity_poly.entity_id
_entity_poly.type
_entity_poly.pdbx_seq_one_letter_code
_entity_poly.pdbx_strand_id
1 'polypeptide(L)'
;MSDAENIYRLWKQRAEIDYIPHFMALWLSLNAWMKDYFVFSADWTDRDRLEVLKQDDSSLFDRFAGLIDAQGINGTLFRGYFAELHRALGNAQISYDRRQEIISFDCCMIEWNNGRPRFASVVAQNRDNTPENGQQEIKLDEELWVENNPERLFAAYIEIVYQIRCALFHGNLAPDNENKKVIQQLYLTLSMIMEDI
;
A
#
# COMPACT_ATOMS: atom_id res chain seq x y z
N MET A 1 33.86 -11.70 -26.68
CA MET A 1 32.96 -10.66 -26.16
C MET A 1 33.69 -10.03 -24.99
N SER A 2 34.00 -8.74 -25.07
CA SER A 2 35.06 -8.09 -24.28
C SER A 2 34.57 -7.59 -22.91
N ASP A 3 35.45 -7.63 -21.92
CA ASP A 3 35.26 -7.19 -20.53
C ASP A 3 34.66 -5.77 -20.35
N ALA A 4 34.73 -4.93 -21.39
CA ALA A 4 34.10 -3.60 -21.43
C ALA A 4 32.56 -3.64 -21.42
N GLU A 5 31.93 -4.72 -21.89
CA GLU A 5 30.46 -4.85 -21.97
C GLU A 5 29.80 -5.07 -20.57
N ASN A 6 30.60 -5.17 -19.51
CA ASN A 6 30.14 -5.48 -18.15
C ASN A 6 30.18 -4.30 -17.14
N ILE A 7 31.03 -3.29 -17.34
CA ILE A 7 31.22 -2.24 -16.32
C ILE A 7 30.01 -1.29 -16.24
N TYR A 8 29.48 -0.83 -17.38
CA TYR A 8 28.32 0.08 -17.38
C TYR A 8 27.05 -0.59 -16.85
N ARG A 9 26.85 -1.89 -17.11
CA ARG A 9 25.72 -2.67 -16.57
C ARG A 9 25.82 -2.84 -15.06
N LEU A 10 27.03 -3.10 -14.55
CA LEU A 10 27.29 -3.16 -13.11
C LEU A 10 27.02 -1.82 -12.42
N TRP A 11 27.49 -0.71 -13.02
CA TRP A 11 27.20 0.62 -12.48
C TRP A 11 25.72 0.96 -12.53
N LYS A 12 25.02 0.59 -13.61
CA LYS A 12 23.56 0.73 -13.69
C LYS A 12 22.86 -0.06 -12.58
N GLN A 13 23.23 -1.32 -12.39
CA GLN A 13 22.66 -2.17 -11.33
C GLN A 13 22.93 -1.60 -9.93
N ARG A 14 24.12 -1.04 -9.69
CA ARG A 14 24.46 -0.39 -8.42
C ARG A 14 23.79 0.95 -8.20
N ALA A 15 23.40 1.64 -9.27
CA ALA A 15 22.67 2.89 -9.21
C ALA A 15 21.17 2.67 -8.93
N GLU A 16 20.67 1.44 -9.02
CA GLU A 16 19.31 1.12 -8.62
C GLU A 16 19.12 1.40 -7.13
N ILE A 17 18.08 2.18 -6.82
CA ILE A 17 17.73 2.51 -5.45
C ILE A 17 17.06 1.28 -4.83
N ASP A 18 17.64 0.78 -3.75
CA ASP A 18 16.95 -0.17 -2.89
C ASP A 18 15.97 0.59 -1.99
N TYR A 19 14.68 0.40 -2.26
CA TYR A 19 13.62 1.04 -1.49
C TYR A 19 13.33 0.35 -0.16
N ILE A 20 13.90 -0.82 0.14
CA ILE A 20 13.65 -1.52 1.42
C ILE A 20 14.03 -0.67 2.64
N PRO A 21 15.26 -0.12 2.75
CA PRO A 21 15.62 0.70 3.90
C PRO A 21 14.78 1.98 3.99
N HIS A 22 14.44 2.57 2.85
CA HIS A 22 13.64 3.80 2.77
C HIS A 22 12.19 3.57 3.21
N PHE A 23 11.58 2.47 2.77
CA PHE A 23 10.25 2.04 3.22
C PHE A 23 10.23 1.74 4.72
N MET A 24 11.24 1.02 5.23
CA MET A 24 11.33 0.72 6.67
C MET A 24 11.50 1.98 7.52
N ALA A 25 12.33 2.94 7.08
CA ALA A 25 12.47 4.22 7.76
C ALA A 25 11.15 5.00 7.76
N LEU A 26 10.45 5.03 6.63
CA LEU A 26 9.16 5.70 6.50
C LEU A 26 8.07 5.05 7.37
N TRP A 27 8.05 3.71 7.45
CA TRP A 27 7.19 2.99 8.38
C TRP A 27 7.49 3.35 9.85
N LEU A 28 8.76 3.47 10.22
CA LEU A 28 9.13 3.87 11.58
C LEU A 28 8.65 5.30 11.88
N SER A 29 8.72 6.22 10.92
CA SER A 29 8.12 7.55 11.03
C SER A 29 6.61 7.47 11.23
N LEU A 30 5.90 6.65 10.43
CA LEU A 30 4.46 6.44 10.58
C LEU A 30 4.11 5.92 11.97
N ASN A 31 4.86 4.92 12.47
CA ASN A 31 4.63 4.36 13.80
C ASN A 31 4.92 5.37 14.92
N ALA A 32 5.96 6.20 14.77
CA ALA A 32 6.26 7.27 15.72
C ALA A 32 5.14 8.31 15.74
N TRP A 33 4.67 8.73 14.56
CA TRP A 33 3.54 9.65 14.44
C TRP A 33 2.26 9.07 15.06
N MET A 34 1.90 7.81 14.76
CA MET A 34 0.74 7.15 15.38
C MET A 34 0.83 7.11 16.92
N LYS A 35 2.03 6.95 17.49
CA LYS A 35 2.24 6.94 18.94
C LYS A 35 2.06 8.32 19.58
N ASP A 36 2.38 9.38 18.85
CA ASP A 36 2.23 10.75 19.32
C ASP A 36 0.79 11.25 19.16
N TYR A 37 0.19 10.96 18.00
CA TYR A 37 -1.15 11.40 17.63
C TYR A 37 -2.24 10.79 18.52
N PHE A 38 -2.11 9.51 18.86
CA PHE A 38 -3.11 8.82 19.65
C PHE A 38 -2.63 8.57 21.09
N VAL A 39 -3.46 8.95 22.06
CA VAL A 39 -3.20 8.67 23.49
C VAL A 39 -3.58 7.22 23.80
N PHE A 40 -2.59 6.32 23.77
CA PHE A 40 -2.81 4.89 23.99
C PHE A 40 -2.31 4.40 25.35
N SER A 41 -2.83 3.23 25.77
CA SER A 41 -2.24 2.48 26.89
C SER A 41 -0.87 1.93 26.48
N ALA A 42 0.05 1.78 27.44
CA ALA A 42 1.39 1.23 27.24
C ALA A 42 1.39 -0.18 26.60
N ASP A 43 0.29 -0.91 26.75
CA ASP A 43 0.14 -2.30 26.29
C ASP A 43 -0.27 -2.42 24.82
N TRP A 44 -0.55 -1.30 24.14
CA TRP A 44 -1.03 -1.31 22.76
C TRP A 44 0.06 -1.72 21.77
N THR A 45 -0.29 -2.69 20.93
CA THR A 45 0.55 -3.17 19.83
C THR A 45 0.42 -2.27 18.60
N ASP A 46 1.35 -2.40 17.65
CA ASP A 46 1.21 -1.73 16.34
C ASP A 46 -0.10 -2.11 15.63
N ARG A 47 -0.64 -3.32 15.89
CA ARG A 47 -1.91 -3.76 15.31
C ARG A 47 -3.08 -2.94 15.85
N ASP A 48 -3.11 -2.71 17.17
CA ASP A 48 -4.18 -1.95 17.81
C ASP A 48 -4.22 -0.51 17.29
N ARG A 49 -3.04 0.11 17.11
CA ARG A 49 -2.92 1.44 16.51
C ARG A 49 -3.42 1.48 15.08
N LEU A 50 -3.09 0.45 14.30
CA LEU A 50 -3.52 0.34 12.91
C LEU A 50 -5.05 0.26 12.80
N GLU A 51 -5.71 -0.52 13.66
CA GLU A 51 -7.18 -0.64 13.63
C GLU A 51 -7.88 0.69 13.95
N VAL A 52 -7.33 1.48 14.87
CA VAL A 52 -7.83 2.83 15.12
C VAL A 52 -7.58 3.75 13.94
N LEU A 53 -6.36 3.75 13.38
CA LEU A 53 -6.01 4.61 12.24
C LEU A 53 -6.93 4.41 11.04
N LYS A 54 -7.34 3.17 10.75
CA LYS A 54 -8.25 2.85 9.63
C LYS A 54 -9.63 3.52 9.72
N GLN A 55 -10.04 3.95 10.90
CA GLN A 55 -11.35 4.53 11.18
C GLN A 55 -11.23 5.99 11.64
N ASP A 56 -10.03 6.56 11.67
CA ASP A 56 -9.77 7.89 12.18
C ASP A 56 -9.76 8.94 11.07
N ASP A 57 -10.42 10.07 11.32
CA ASP A 57 -10.41 11.26 10.46
C ASP A 57 -9.10 12.06 10.65
N SER A 58 -7.97 11.37 10.50
CA SER A 58 -6.63 11.96 10.68
C SER A 58 -6.23 12.84 9.50
N SER A 59 -5.27 13.74 9.72
CA SER A 59 -4.60 14.47 8.63
C SER A 59 -3.95 13.54 7.60
N LEU A 60 -3.57 12.33 8.01
CA LEU A 60 -3.03 11.29 7.14
C LEU A 60 -4.11 10.74 6.19
N PHE A 61 -5.32 10.49 6.72
CA PHE A 61 -6.49 10.15 5.91
C PHE A 61 -6.90 11.30 4.99
N ASP A 62 -6.96 12.54 5.49
CA ASP A 62 -7.29 13.72 4.69
C ASP A 62 -6.34 13.88 3.51
N ARG A 63 -5.03 13.68 3.73
CA ARG A 63 -4.03 13.73 2.66
C ARG A 63 -4.24 12.61 1.64
N PHE A 64 -4.51 11.39 2.10
CA PHE A 64 -4.83 10.27 1.21
C PHE A 64 -6.08 10.56 0.36
N ALA A 65 -7.17 11.00 0.98
CA ALA A 65 -8.43 11.33 0.32
C ALA A 65 -8.25 12.48 -0.69
N GLY A 66 -7.46 13.50 -0.33
CA GLY A 66 -7.11 14.59 -1.23
C GLY A 66 -6.30 14.13 -2.44
N LEU A 67 -5.32 13.24 -2.25
CA LEU A 67 -4.48 12.73 -3.34
C LEU A 67 -5.26 11.82 -4.29
N ILE A 68 -6.11 10.94 -3.77
CA ILE A 68 -6.86 9.98 -4.60
C ILE A 68 -7.86 10.70 -5.51
N ASP A 69 -8.46 11.81 -5.04
CA ASP A 69 -9.45 12.60 -5.80
C ASP A 69 -8.83 13.73 -6.67
N ALA A 70 -7.59 14.14 -6.38
CA ALA A 70 -6.96 15.30 -7.03
C ALA A 70 -6.82 15.17 -8.55
N GLN A 71 -7.22 16.21 -9.29
CA GLN A 71 -7.11 16.27 -10.76
C GLN A 71 -5.75 16.78 -11.27
N GLY A 72 -4.80 17.08 -10.37
CA GLY A 72 -3.47 17.59 -10.70
C GLY A 72 -2.42 16.52 -10.94
N ILE A 73 -1.17 16.95 -11.15
CA ILE A 73 -0.02 16.07 -11.35
C ILE A 73 0.18 15.12 -10.17
N ASN A 74 0.06 15.62 -8.93
CA ASN A 74 0.22 14.80 -7.73
C ASN A 74 -0.85 13.71 -7.64
N GLY A 75 -2.12 14.04 -7.92
CA GLY A 75 -3.17 13.02 -7.93
C GLY A 75 -2.99 12.00 -9.05
N THR A 76 -2.55 12.44 -10.23
CA THR A 76 -2.23 11.54 -11.36
C THR A 76 -1.08 10.59 -11.02
N LEU A 77 0.00 11.11 -10.44
CA LEU A 77 1.14 10.30 -10.00
C LEU A 77 0.72 9.33 -8.90
N PHE A 78 -0.01 9.81 -7.89
CA PHE A 78 -0.46 8.99 -6.77
C PHE A 78 -1.34 7.82 -7.24
N ARG A 79 -2.35 8.09 -8.08
CA ARG A 79 -3.21 7.05 -8.66
C ARG A 79 -2.43 6.07 -9.55
N GLY A 80 -1.45 6.57 -10.31
CA GLY A 80 -0.54 5.73 -11.08
C GLY A 80 0.28 4.78 -10.20
N TYR A 81 0.88 5.27 -9.11
CA TYR A 81 1.58 4.43 -8.14
C TYR A 81 0.64 3.44 -7.45
N PHE A 82 -0.59 3.83 -7.18
CA PHE A 82 -1.62 2.96 -6.60
C PHE A 82 -2.01 1.82 -7.56
N ALA A 83 -2.16 2.10 -8.86
CA ALA A 83 -2.41 1.08 -9.86
C ALA A 83 -1.23 0.12 -10.03
N GLU A 84 -0.01 0.68 -10.08
CA GLU A 84 1.22 -0.11 -10.13
C GLU A 84 1.43 -0.96 -8.87
N LEU A 85 1.01 -0.48 -7.70
CA LEU A 85 1.02 -1.27 -6.46
C LEU A 85 0.12 -2.50 -6.60
N HIS A 86 -1.10 -2.34 -7.13
CA HIS A 86 -2.01 -3.46 -7.36
C HIS A 86 -1.39 -4.51 -8.28
N ARG A 87 -0.83 -4.09 -9.42
CA ARG A 87 -0.15 -5.01 -10.36
C ARG A 87 1.06 -5.69 -9.74
N ALA A 88 1.90 -4.92 -9.02
CA ALA A 88 3.09 -5.46 -8.37
C ALA A 88 2.74 -6.52 -7.31
N LEU A 89 1.69 -6.29 -6.52
CA LEU A 89 1.17 -7.27 -5.56
C LEU A 89 0.72 -8.55 -6.26
N GLY A 90 0.02 -8.42 -7.39
CA GLY A 90 -0.39 -9.54 -8.23
C GLY A 90 0.80 -10.33 -8.78
N ASN A 91 1.88 -9.69 -9.20
CA ASN A 91 3.06 -10.40 -9.72
C ASN A 91 3.90 -11.06 -8.61
N ALA A 92 4.03 -10.39 -7.47
CA ALA A 92 4.83 -10.85 -6.35
C ALA A 92 4.22 -12.06 -5.62
N GLN A 93 2.90 -12.27 -5.73
CA GLN A 93 2.18 -13.40 -5.13
C GLN A 93 2.47 -13.53 -3.61
N ILE A 94 2.50 -12.39 -2.91
CA ILE A 94 2.77 -12.35 -1.47
C ILE A 94 1.50 -12.77 -0.73
N SER A 95 1.56 -13.85 0.05
CA SER A 95 0.42 -14.33 0.83
C SER A 95 0.35 -13.71 2.22
N TYR A 96 -0.85 -13.61 2.78
CA TYR A 96 -1.02 -13.32 4.21
C TYR A 96 -0.36 -14.40 5.08
N ASP A 97 0.15 -14.03 6.27
CA ASP A 97 0.80 -14.99 7.16
C ASP A 97 -0.14 -16.15 7.52
N ARG A 98 0.36 -17.38 7.38
CA ARG A 98 -0.37 -18.65 7.61
C ARG A 98 -1.64 -18.80 6.78
N ARG A 99 -1.73 -18.12 5.64
CA ARG A 99 -2.89 -18.08 4.75
C ARG A 99 -2.48 -18.29 3.28
N GLN A 100 -3.45 -18.63 2.44
CA GLN A 100 -3.22 -18.86 1.00
C GLN A 100 -3.67 -17.66 0.15
N GLU A 101 -4.46 -16.76 0.73
CA GLU A 101 -4.91 -15.53 0.11
C GLU A 101 -3.72 -14.62 -0.22
N ILE A 102 -3.70 -14.10 -1.45
CA ILE A 102 -2.67 -13.17 -1.94
C ILE A 102 -3.07 -11.74 -1.58
N ILE A 103 -2.15 -11.01 -0.95
CA ILE A 103 -2.33 -9.59 -0.64
C ILE A 103 -2.49 -8.82 -1.95
N SER A 104 -3.64 -8.20 -2.17
CA SER A 104 -3.93 -7.39 -3.36
C SER A 104 -5.17 -6.53 -3.12
N PHE A 105 -5.44 -5.54 -3.98
CA PHE A 105 -6.70 -4.79 -3.93
C PHE A 105 -7.95 -5.65 -4.21
N ASP A 106 -7.80 -6.84 -4.80
CA ASP A 106 -8.91 -7.80 -4.92
C ASP A 106 -9.15 -8.63 -3.66
N CYS A 107 -8.16 -8.69 -2.77
CA CYS A 107 -8.21 -9.48 -1.54
C CYS A 107 -7.59 -8.69 -0.38
N CYS A 108 -8.18 -7.53 -0.07
CA CYS A 108 -7.75 -6.69 1.05
C CYS A 108 -8.38 -7.18 2.35
N MET A 109 -7.55 -7.31 3.39
CA MET A 109 -8.03 -7.49 4.76
C MET A 109 -8.59 -6.16 5.31
N ILE A 110 -9.90 -5.98 5.24
CA ILE A 110 -10.56 -4.72 5.60
C ILE A 110 -10.94 -4.63 7.07
N GLU A 111 -11.13 -5.77 7.74
CA GLU A 111 -11.48 -5.81 9.17
C GLU A 111 -10.76 -6.95 9.87
N TRP A 112 -10.45 -6.72 11.14
CA TRP A 112 -9.96 -7.75 12.05
C TRP A 112 -10.90 -7.88 13.25
N ASN A 113 -11.86 -8.80 13.16
CA ASN A 113 -12.84 -9.00 14.22
C ASN A 113 -12.57 -10.32 14.95
N ASN A 114 -12.20 -10.25 16.24
CA ASN A 114 -12.02 -11.41 17.12
C ASN A 114 -11.12 -12.52 16.52
N GLY A 115 -10.02 -12.13 15.87
CA GLY A 115 -9.07 -13.07 15.24
C GLY A 115 -9.53 -13.66 13.91
N ARG A 116 -10.65 -13.19 13.35
CA ARG A 116 -11.12 -13.56 12.01
C ARG A 116 -11.04 -12.34 11.08
N PRO A 117 -10.04 -12.30 10.19
CA PRO A 117 -9.97 -11.26 9.19
C PRO A 117 -11.07 -11.42 8.14
N ARG A 118 -11.66 -10.29 7.74
CA ARG A 118 -12.58 -10.20 6.61
C ARG A 118 -11.83 -9.65 5.41
N PHE A 119 -11.90 -10.38 4.30
CA PHE A 119 -11.31 -9.96 3.03
C PHE A 119 -12.39 -9.43 2.09
N ALA A 120 -12.05 -8.40 1.32
CA ALA A 120 -12.91 -7.90 0.26
C ALA A 120 -12.07 -7.26 -0.86
N SER A 121 -12.62 -7.24 -2.07
CA SER A 121 -12.07 -6.45 -3.17
C SER A 121 -12.50 -4.99 -3.01
N VAL A 122 -11.56 -4.08 -3.25
CA VAL A 122 -11.82 -2.64 -3.45
C VAL A 122 -11.67 -2.23 -4.92
N VAL A 123 -11.31 -3.18 -5.80
CA VAL A 123 -11.31 -2.99 -7.26
C VAL A 123 -12.75 -2.94 -7.74
N ALA A 124 -13.07 -1.94 -8.56
CA ALA A 124 -14.35 -1.87 -9.21
C ALA A 124 -14.40 -2.96 -10.28
N GLN A 125 -15.29 -3.94 -10.10
CA GLN A 125 -15.51 -4.93 -11.14
C GLN A 125 -16.25 -4.28 -12.29
N ASN A 126 -15.78 -4.52 -13.53
CA ASN A 126 -16.54 -4.26 -14.74
C ASN A 126 -17.75 -5.21 -14.76
N ARG A 127 -18.80 -4.88 -14.00
CA ARG A 127 -20.03 -5.65 -13.98
C ARG A 127 -20.76 -5.32 -15.28
N ASP A 128 -20.79 -6.28 -16.20
CA ASP A 128 -21.64 -6.31 -17.40
C ASP A 128 -23.16 -6.16 -17.12
N ASN A 129 -23.57 -5.76 -15.91
CA ASN A 129 -24.94 -5.41 -15.60
C ASN A 129 -24.93 -4.22 -14.64
N THR A 130 -25.55 -3.14 -15.12
CA THR A 130 -26.16 -2.00 -14.40
C THR A 130 -25.68 -1.78 -12.96
N PRO A 131 -25.10 -0.61 -12.64
CA PRO A 131 -24.76 -0.28 -11.26
C PRO A 131 -26.05 -0.29 -10.43
N GLU A 132 -26.22 -1.29 -9.57
CA GLU A 132 -27.42 -1.41 -8.73
C GLU A 132 -27.56 -0.27 -7.72
N ASN A 133 -26.59 0.64 -7.60
CA ASN A 133 -26.72 1.84 -6.77
C ASN A 133 -25.73 2.95 -7.14
N GLY A 134 -25.73 3.46 -8.38
CA GLY A 134 -25.06 4.73 -8.73
C GLY A 134 -23.63 4.91 -8.16
N GLN A 135 -22.90 3.81 -7.95
CA GLN A 135 -21.69 3.80 -7.15
C GLN A 135 -20.63 4.46 -8.02
N GLN A 136 -20.19 5.64 -7.60
CA GLN A 136 -19.11 6.32 -8.28
C GLN A 136 -17.84 5.45 -8.14
N GLU A 137 -17.01 5.48 -9.17
CA GLU A 137 -15.74 4.74 -9.22
C GLU A 137 -14.61 5.75 -9.40
N ILE A 138 -13.45 5.45 -8.81
CA ILE A 138 -12.24 6.24 -9.02
C ILE A 138 -11.38 5.51 -10.04
N LYS A 139 -11.12 6.17 -11.17
CA LYS A 139 -10.19 5.69 -12.20
C LYS A 139 -8.76 5.85 -11.70
N LEU A 140 -8.04 4.74 -11.48
CA LEU A 140 -6.62 4.80 -11.12
C LEU A 140 -5.74 4.99 -12.35
N ASP A 141 -6.01 4.25 -13.42
CA ASP A 141 -5.39 4.41 -14.74
C ASP A 141 -6.30 3.92 -15.88
N GLU A 142 -5.75 3.68 -17.07
CA GLU A 142 -6.53 3.26 -18.25
C GLU A 142 -7.27 1.92 -18.11
N GLU A 143 -6.82 1.04 -17.22
CA GLU A 143 -7.34 -0.33 -17.10
C GLU A 143 -7.87 -0.67 -15.71
N LEU A 144 -7.62 0.18 -14.71
CA LEU A 144 -7.96 -0.09 -13.32
C LEU A 144 -8.83 1.00 -12.69
N TRP A 145 -9.95 0.56 -12.11
CA TRP A 145 -10.88 1.37 -11.33
C TRP A 145 -11.04 0.77 -9.94
N VAL A 146 -11.33 1.63 -8.97
CA VAL A 146 -11.62 1.24 -7.60
C VAL A 146 -12.92 1.87 -7.11
N GLU A 147 -13.50 1.34 -6.05
CA GLU A 147 -14.69 1.91 -5.45
C GLU A 147 -14.46 3.37 -5.00
N ASN A 148 -15.44 4.26 -5.20
CA ASN A 148 -15.38 5.61 -4.62
C ASN A 148 -15.77 5.59 -3.13
N ASN A 149 -14.92 4.96 -2.33
CA ASN A 149 -14.99 4.95 -0.87
C ASN A 149 -13.57 5.17 -0.30
N PRO A 150 -13.13 6.42 -0.13
CA PRO A 150 -11.78 6.74 0.33
C PRO A 150 -11.43 6.11 1.69
N GLU A 151 -12.38 6.03 2.63
CA GLU A 151 -12.17 5.41 3.95
C GLU A 151 -11.78 3.93 3.80
N ARG A 152 -12.53 3.19 2.98
CA ARG A 152 -12.28 1.77 2.76
C ARG A 152 -11.02 1.53 1.93
N LEU A 153 -10.73 2.38 0.95
CA LEU A 153 -9.47 2.35 0.21
C LEU A 153 -8.27 2.61 1.12
N PHE A 154 -8.38 3.60 1.99
CA PHE A 154 -7.35 3.94 2.96
C PHE A 154 -7.10 2.79 3.94
N ALA A 155 -8.18 2.20 4.49
CA ALA A 155 -8.08 1.09 5.41
C ALA A 155 -7.42 -0.14 4.77
N ALA A 156 -7.80 -0.45 3.52
CA ALA A 156 -7.18 -1.49 2.72
C ALA A 156 -5.68 -1.23 2.47
N TYR A 157 -5.33 0.01 2.09
CA TYR A 157 -3.96 0.41 1.83
C TYR A 157 -3.05 0.33 3.05
N ILE A 158 -3.49 0.91 4.17
CA ILE A 158 -2.73 0.90 5.43
C ILE A 158 -2.55 -0.53 5.95
N GLU A 159 -3.53 -1.41 5.74
CA GLU A 159 -3.36 -2.83 6.03
C GLU A 159 -2.27 -3.47 5.16
N ILE A 160 -2.24 -3.21 3.86
CA ILE A 160 -1.18 -3.74 2.97
C ILE A 160 0.19 -3.24 3.43
N VAL A 161 0.33 -1.94 3.74
CA VAL A 161 1.57 -1.36 4.30
C VAL A 161 2.01 -2.15 5.54
N TYR A 162 1.09 -2.40 6.47
CA TYR A 162 1.38 -3.15 7.70
C TYR A 162 1.83 -4.59 7.42
N GLN A 163 1.11 -5.32 6.56
CA GLN A 163 1.42 -6.71 6.24
C GLN A 163 2.79 -6.86 5.57
N ILE A 164 3.09 -6.01 4.58
CA ILE A 164 4.38 -6.04 3.88
C ILE A 164 5.52 -5.67 4.84
N ARG A 165 5.31 -4.69 5.73
CA ARG A 165 6.28 -4.40 6.79
C ARG A 165 6.52 -5.60 7.69
N CYS A 166 5.48 -6.28 8.15
CA CYS A 166 5.62 -7.46 9.00
C CYS A 166 6.39 -8.56 8.28
N ALA A 167 6.07 -8.83 7.01
CA ALA A 167 6.77 -9.82 6.20
C ALA A 167 8.26 -9.48 6.04
N LEU A 168 8.60 -8.20 5.82
CA LEU A 168 9.99 -7.73 5.76
C LEU A 168 10.72 -7.89 7.10
N PHE A 169 10.11 -7.42 8.19
CA PHE A 169 10.76 -7.42 9.50
C PHE A 169 11.00 -8.83 10.04
N HIS A 170 10.09 -9.76 9.75
CA HIS A 170 10.23 -11.16 10.13
C HIS A 170 11.08 -11.99 9.15
N GLY A 171 11.57 -11.39 8.06
CA GLY A 171 12.37 -12.10 7.06
C GLY A 171 11.57 -13.09 6.20
N ASN A 172 10.25 -12.93 6.15
CA ASN A 172 9.34 -13.79 5.39
C ASN A 172 9.18 -13.33 3.92
N LEU A 173 9.83 -12.23 3.54
CA LEU A 173 9.78 -11.69 2.19
C LEU A 173 11.18 -11.73 1.55
N ALA A 174 11.31 -12.43 0.42
CA ALA A 174 12.56 -12.50 -0.33
C ALA A 174 12.85 -11.15 -1.04
N PRO A 175 14.09 -10.65 -1.07
CA PRO A 175 14.42 -9.38 -1.73
C PRO A 175 14.62 -9.53 -3.26
N ASP A 176 13.69 -10.23 -3.92
CA ASP A 176 13.65 -10.37 -5.39
C ASP A 176 13.05 -9.13 -6.07
N ASN A 177 13.04 -9.11 -7.40
CA ASN A 177 12.61 -7.95 -8.18
C ASN A 177 11.11 -7.65 -8.02
N GLU A 178 10.26 -8.68 -7.90
CA GLU A 178 8.82 -8.51 -7.78
C GLU A 178 8.46 -7.93 -6.41
N ASN A 179 9.04 -8.47 -5.35
CA ASN A 179 8.86 -7.95 -3.98
C ASN A 179 9.44 -6.54 -3.85
N LYS A 180 10.60 -6.26 -4.46
CA LYS A 180 11.17 -4.90 -4.50
C LYS A 180 10.25 -3.91 -5.20
N LYS A 181 9.54 -4.34 -6.25
CA LYS A 181 8.57 -3.48 -6.95
C LYS A 181 7.39 -3.12 -6.05
N VAL A 182 6.84 -4.08 -5.28
CA VAL A 182 5.80 -3.83 -4.27
C VAL A 182 6.28 -2.78 -3.26
N ILE A 183 7.49 -2.99 -2.71
CA ILE A 183 8.07 -2.12 -1.68
C ILE A 183 8.34 -0.72 -2.22
N GLN A 184 8.81 -0.61 -3.46
CA GLN A 184 8.96 0.67 -4.15
C GLN A 184 7.62 1.41 -4.24
N GLN A 185 6.55 0.75 -4.69
CA GLN A 185 5.25 1.42 -4.82
C GLN A 185 4.69 1.84 -3.46
N LEU A 186 4.81 0.99 -2.43
CA LEU A 186 4.42 1.35 -1.06
C LEU A 186 5.20 2.54 -0.51
N TYR A 187 6.51 2.60 -0.78
CA TYR A 187 7.31 3.77 -0.41
C TYR A 187 6.81 5.04 -1.10
N LEU A 188 6.60 5.00 -2.42
CA LEU A 188 6.18 6.17 -3.20
C LEU A 188 4.79 6.67 -2.78
N THR A 189 3.83 5.77 -2.58
CA THR A 189 2.49 6.16 -2.10
C THR A 189 2.54 6.67 -0.67
N LEU A 190 3.25 5.99 0.23
CA LEU A 190 3.31 6.38 1.63
C LEU A 190 4.06 7.71 1.80
N SER A 191 5.09 7.97 1.00
CA SER A 191 5.85 9.22 1.12
C SER A 191 5.01 10.43 0.71
N MET A 192 4.16 10.28 -0.30
CA MET A 192 3.22 11.34 -0.71
C MET A 192 2.14 11.59 0.35
N ILE A 193 1.69 10.55 1.03
CA ILE A 193 0.70 10.65 2.12
C ILE A 193 1.32 11.30 3.36
N MET A 194 2.60 11.02 3.64
CA MET A 194 3.31 11.54 4.82
C MET A 194 4.05 12.87 4.58
N GLU A 195 3.91 13.50 3.41
CA GLU A 195 4.72 14.67 3.02
C GLU A 195 4.56 15.88 3.98
N ASP A 196 3.38 16.04 4.57
CA ASP A 196 3.02 17.17 5.44
C ASP A 196 2.91 16.78 6.93
N ILE A 197 3.45 15.61 7.31
CA ILE A 197 3.51 15.09 8.67
C ILE A 197 4.93 15.21 9.23
#